data_AF-A0A9D1EUW4-F1
#
_entry.id   AF-A0A9D1EUW4-F1
#
_cell.length_a   1.000
_cell.length_b   1.000
_cell.length_c   1.000
_cell.angle_alpha   90.00
_cell.angle_beta   90.00
_cell.angle_gamma   90.00
#
_symmetry.space_group_name_H-M   'P 1'
#
loop_
_entity.id
_entity.type
_entity.pdbx_description
1 polymer ?
#
loop_
_entity_poly.entity_id
_entity_poly.type
_entity_poly.pdbx_seq_one_letter_code
_entity_poly.pdbx_strand_id
1 'polypeptide(L)'
;MKKLMELIEAGCSDIEIAAKAKEMYQSGELNDMIQLLSFAMAGDPLTKEQAQRIASLYFEYEVGIWQEIIPNFWVRKDADDCFTAAVVYPDIKGHAFCYCFSANLKEYTNAQIQAYEEACQPPEHVINLELRKVYSILASLDLSKATDRYVAANQEDLELWLKKCGIQREAR
;
A
#
# COMPACT_ATOMS: atom_id res chain seq x y z
N MET A 1 4.15 11.74 15.50
CA MET A 1 3.83 10.98 16.74
C MET A 1 4.77 11.26 17.91
N LYS A 2 6.08 10.98 17.81
CA LYS A 2 7.05 11.18 18.92
C LYS A 2 6.99 12.59 19.55
N LYS A 3 6.93 13.63 18.71
CA LYS A 3 6.82 15.04 19.15
C LYS A 3 5.50 15.41 19.84
N LEU A 4 4.38 14.72 19.55
CA LEU A 4 3.09 15.00 20.21
C LEU A 4 3.04 14.33 21.58
N MET A 5 3.53 13.09 21.68
CA MET A 5 3.67 12.36 22.94
C MET A 5 4.65 13.06 23.89
N GLU A 6 5.79 13.55 23.38
CA GLU A 6 6.76 14.34 24.15
C GLU A 6 6.14 15.62 24.75
N LEU A 7 5.20 16.28 24.04
CA LEU A 7 4.50 17.47 24.56
C LEU A 7 3.45 17.14 25.63
N ILE A 8 2.75 16.02 25.47
CA ILE A 8 1.77 15.52 26.46
C ILE A 8 2.51 15.10 27.74
N GLU A 9 3.61 14.36 27.59
CA GLU A 9 4.45 13.91 28.71
C GLU A 9 5.18 15.07 29.40
N ALA A 10 5.48 16.15 28.67
CA ALA A 10 6.02 17.39 29.22
C ALA A 10 4.98 18.28 29.94
N GLY A 11 3.69 17.91 29.91
CA GLY A 11 2.62 18.68 30.56
C GLY A 11 2.34 20.03 29.91
N CYS A 12 2.56 20.15 28.59
CA CYS A 12 2.24 21.36 27.83
C CYS A 12 0.74 21.70 27.90
N SER A 13 0.42 22.98 27.66
CA SER A 13 -0.97 23.43 27.73
C SER A 13 -1.82 22.84 26.59
N ASP A 14 -3.13 22.71 26.83
CA ASP A 14 -4.08 22.18 25.85
C ASP A 14 -4.06 22.95 24.52
N ILE A 15 -3.75 24.25 24.56
CA ILE A 15 -3.64 25.12 23.38
C ILE A 15 -2.41 24.77 22.55
N GLU A 16 -1.28 24.46 23.18
CA GLU A 16 -0.04 24.08 22.50
C GLU A 16 -0.15 22.68 21.89
N ILE A 17 -0.79 21.76 22.62
CA ILE A 17 -1.10 20.41 22.12
C ILE A 17 -2.06 20.50 20.93
N ALA A 18 -3.13 21.31 21.02
CA ALA A 18 -4.08 21.50 19.94
C ALA A 18 -3.48 22.17 18.70
N ALA A 19 -2.59 23.15 18.88
CA ALA A 19 -1.87 23.78 17.78
C ALA A 19 -0.94 22.79 17.06
N LYS A 20 -0.24 21.94 17.82
CA LYS A 20 0.65 20.92 17.23
C LYS A 20 -0.13 19.80 16.53
N ALA A 21 -1.24 19.37 17.11
CA ALA A 21 -2.15 18.43 16.47
C ALA A 21 -2.73 19.01 15.17
N LYS A 22 -3.09 20.31 15.15
CA LYS A 22 -3.58 21.00 13.94
C LYS A 22 -2.51 21.13 12.86
N GLU A 23 -1.26 21.41 13.23
CA GLU A 23 -0.11 21.40 12.31
C GLU A 23 0.09 20.01 11.69
N MET A 24 0.04 18.96 12.51
CA MET A 24 0.15 17.56 12.07
C MET A 24 -1.05 17.11 11.23
N TYR A 25 -2.26 17.64 11.49
CA TYR A 25 -3.45 17.39 10.68
C TYR A 25 -3.34 18.04 9.30
N GLN A 26 -2.90 19.30 9.26
CA GLN A 26 -2.70 20.04 8.01
C GLN A 26 -1.56 19.46 7.16
N SER A 27 -0.60 18.77 7.77
CA SER A 27 0.46 18.03 7.06
C SER A 27 0.06 16.60 6.67
N GLY A 28 -1.16 16.15 6.99
CA GLY A 28 -1.66 14.81 6.69
C GLY A 28 -1.28 13.72 7.72
N GLU A 29 -0.38 14.00 8.67
CA GLU A 29 0.05 13.04 9.69
C GLU A 29 -1.05 12.65 10.70
N LEU A 30 -2.12 13.45 10.82
CA LEU A 30 -3.20 13.23 11.80
C LEU A 30 -4.53 12.73 11.20
N ASN A 31 -4.69 12.75 9.87
CA ASN A 31 -5.92 12.29 9.21
C ASN A 31 -6.19 10.79 9.45
N ASP A 32 -5.13 10.01 9.53
CA ASP A 32 -5.15 8.55 9.71
C ASP A 32 -5.56 8.12 11.13
N MET A 33 -5.28 8.95 12.15
CA MET A 33 -5.72 8.72 13.52
C MET A 33 -7.18 9.13 13.76
N ILE A 34 -7.70 10.11 13.01
CA ILE A 34 -9.08 10.59 13.16
C ILE A 34 -10.09 9.53 12.68
N GLN A 35 -9.78 8.75 11.64
CA GLN A 35 -10.63 7.62 11.24
C GLN A 35 -10.64 6.51 12.30
N LEU A 36 -9.49 6.14 12.85
CA LEU A 36 -9.37 5.20 13.96
C LEU A 36 -10.15 5.64 15.21
N LEU A 37 -10.04 6.92 15.56
CA LEU A 37 -10.80 7.52 16.67
C LEU A 37 -12.30 7.61 16.37
N SER A 38 -12.70 7.83 15.11
CA SER A 38 -14.12 7.88 14.73
C SER A 38 -14.84 6.54 14.90
N PHE A 39 -14.13 5.41 14.75
CA PHE A 39 -14.66 4.08 15.08
C PHE A 39 -14.70 3.83 16.60
N ALA A 40 -13.68 4.26 17.34
CA ALA A 40 -13.66 4.12 18.81
C ALA A 40 -14.70 5.03 19.51
N MET A 41 -14.99 6.21 18.94
CA MET A 41 -15.99 7.16 19.44
C MET A 41 -17.44 6.70 19.22
N ALA A 42 -17.68 5.68 18.40
CA ALA A 42 -19.00 5.08 18.22
C ALA A 42 -19.47 4.24 19.43
N GLY A 43 -18.59 4.04 20.42
CA GLY A 43 -18.93 3.43 21.72
C GLY A 43 -18.82 1.91 21.79
N ASP A 44 -18.52 1.24 20.67
CA ASP A 44 -18.24 -0.20 20.64
C ASP A 44 -16.73 -0.48 20.78
N PRO A 45 -16.30 -1.40 21.64
CA PRO A 45 -14.91 -1.79 21.72
C PRO A 45 -14.48 -2.47 20.42
N LEU A 46 -13.45 -1.94 19.75
CA LEU A 46 -12.82 -2.63 18.63
C LEU A 46 -12.38 -4.04 19.05
N THR A 47 -12.73 -5.05 18.25
CA THR A 47 -12.19 -6.38 18.46
C THR A 47 -10.69 -6.40 18.13
N LYS A 48 -9.96 -7.36 18.70
CA LYS A 48 -8.54 -7.55 18.43
C LYS A 48 -8.25 -7.75 16.94
N GLU A 49 -9.08 -8.51 16.22
CA GLU A 49 -8.95 -8.66 14.76
C GLU A 49 -9.18 -7.35 14.00
N GLN A 50 -10.14 -6.51 14.43
CA GLN A 50 -10.39 -5.22 13.79
C GLN A 50 -9.23 -4.25 14.00
N ALA A 51 -8.69 -4.19 15.22
CA ALA A 51 -7.53 -3.37 15.54
C ALA A 51 -6.28 -3.83 14.77
N GLN A 52 -6.07 -5.14 14.62
CA GLN A 52 -4.96 -5.69 13.83
C GLN A 52 -5.13 -5.44 12.33
N ARG A 53 -6.34 -5.57 11.80
CA ARG A 53 -6.65 -5.29 10.39
C ARG A 53 -6.49 -3.81 10.05
N ILE A 54 -6.85 -2.93 10.97
CA ILE A 54 -6.57 -1.51 10.81
C ILE A 54 -5.07 -1.28 10.97
N ALA A 55 -4.41 -1.84 11.98
CA ALA A 55 -2.97 -1.66 12.14
C ALA A 55 -2.17 -2.14 10.91
N SER A 56 -2.54 -3.25 10.27
CA SER A 56 -1.87 -3.73 9.05
C SER A 56 -2.13 -2.86 7.81
N LEU A 57 -3.29 -2.18 7.74
CA LEU A 57 -3.57 -1.19 6.69
C LEU A 57 -2.68 0.06 6.80
N TYR A 58 -2.17 0.37 8.00
CA TYR A 58 -1.49 1.64 8.29
C TYR A 58 -0.01 1.52 8.66
N PHE A 59 0.41 0.43 9.31
CA PHE A 59 1.73 0.37 9.97
C PHE A 59 2.71 -0.64 9.35
N GLU A 60 2.28 -1.81 8.89
CA GLU A 60 3.22 -2.84 8.42
C GLU A 60 2.68 -3.62 7.23
N TYR A 61 3.38 -3.50 6.10
CA TYR A 61 3.19 -4.39 4.96
C TYR A 61 3.92 -5.70 5.23
N GLU A 62 3.17 -6.77 5.49
CA GLU A 62 3.75 -8.04 5.90
C GLU A 62 4.64 -8.65 4.80
N VAL A 63 5.86 -9.04 5.18
CA VAL A 63 6.82 -9.64 4.27
C VAL A 63 6.31 -11.00 3.80
N GLY A 64 6.39 -11.25 2.50
CA GLY A 64 6.00 -12.51 1.89
C GLY A 64 4.50 -12.65 1.57
N ILE A 65 3.67 -11.68 1.97
CA ILE A 65 2.23 -11.72 1.70
C ILE A 65 1.88 -10.86 0.49
N TRP A 66 1.17 -11.45 -0.47
CA TRP A 66 0.59 -10.74 -1.59
C TRP A 66 -0.69 -10.02 -1.17
N GLN A 67 -0.82 -8.74 -1.50
CA GLN A 67 -2.04 -7.98 -1.29
C GLN A 67 -2.50 -7.34 -2.60
N GLU A 68 -3.79 -7.50 -2.92
CA GLU A 68 -4.42 -6.82 -4.05
C GLU A 68 -4.67 -5.36 -3.67
N ILE A 69 -3.98 -4.43 -4.34
CA ILE A 69 -4.11 -2.99 -4.08
C ILE A 69 -5.28 -2.42 -4.87
N ILE A 70 -5.36 -2.81 -6.14
CA ILE A 70 -6.46 -2.54 -7.06
C ILE A 70 -6.75 -3.81 -7.85
N PRO A 71 -7.93 -3.92 -8.47
CA PRO A 71 -8.26 -5.07 -9.30
C PRO A 71 -7.13 -5.36 -10.29
N ASN A 72 -6.64 -6.60 -10.28
CA ASN A 72 -5.57 -7.07 -11.16
C ASN A 72 -4.17 -6.49 -10.91
N PHE A 73 -3.93 -5.90 -9.73
CA PHE A 73 -2.62 -5.42 -9.31
C PHE A 73 -2.35 -5.87 -7.86
N TRP A 74 -1.40 -6.78 -7.72
CA TRP A 74 -0.94 -7.27 -6.43
C TRP A 74 0.46 -6.77 -6.14
N VAL A 75 0.75 -6.50 -4.87
CA VAL A 75 2.11 -6.22 -4.40
C VAL A 75 2.47 -7.20 -3.29
N ARG A 76 3.75 -7.50 -3.15
CA ARG A 76 4.33 -8.24 -2.05
C ARG A 76 5.62 -7.54 -1.63
N LYS A 77 5.83 -7.38 -0.33
CA LYS A 77 7.14 -6.99 0.21
C LYS A 77 7.99 -8.24 0.33
N ASP A 78 9.13 -8.28 -0.35
CA ASP A 78 10.04 -9.41 -0.33
C ASP A 78 11.05 -9.31 0.82
N ALA A 79 11.49 -8.07 1.11
CA ALA A 79 12.39 -7.71 2.20
C ALA A 79 12.28 -6.20 2.47
N ASP A 80 13.08 -5.66 3.38
CA ASP A 80 13.20 -4.21 3.55
C ASP A 80 13.52 -3.53 2.21
N ASP A 81 12.74 -2.52 1.87
CA ASP A 81 12.83 -1.74 0.63
C ASP A 81 12.63 -2.54 -0.69
N CYS A 82 12.38 -3.85 -0.64
CA CYS A 82 12.27 -4.72 -1.82
C CYS A 82 10.82 -5.19 -2.02
N PHE A 83 10.28 -4.93 -3.20
CA PHE A 83 8.89 -5.21 -3.53
C PHE A 83 8.77 -5.88 -4.88
N THR A 84 7.76 -6.75 -5.00
CA THR A 84 7.35 -7.32 -6.28
C THR A 84 5.88 -6.99 -6.51
N ALA A 85 5.54 -6.56 -7.73
CA ALA A 85 4.17 -6.43 -8.21
C ALA A 85 3.86 -7.52 -9.24
N ALA A 86 2.62 -8.01 -9.22
CA ALA A 86 2.02 -8.78 -10.29
C ALA A 86 0.87 -7.96 -10.88
N VAL A 87 0.86 -7.77 -12.20
CA VAL A 87 -0.12 -6.94 -12.90
C VAL A 87 -0.72 -7.72 -14.04
N VAL A 88 -2.04 -7.71 -14.14
CA VAL A 88 -2.80 -8.41 -15.19
C VAL A 88 -3.60 -7.40 -16.00
N TYR A 89 -3.33 -7.33 -17.30
CA TYR A 89 -4.10 -6.54 -18.26
C TYR A 89 -5.01 -7.46 -19.07
N PRO A 90 -6.32 -7.48 -18.79
CA PRO A 90 -7.27 -8.28 -19.58
C PRO A 90 -7.41 -7.70 -20.99
N ASP A 91 -7.49 -8.58 -21.98
CA ASP A 91 -7.77 -8.25 -23.38
C ASP A 91 -9.23 -8.53 -23.75
N ILE A 92 -9.73 -7.82 -24.76
CA ILE A 92 -11.09 -7.92 -25.30
C ILE A 92 -11.37 -9.30 -25.92
N LYS A 93 -10.32 -10.03 -26.33
CA LYS A 93 -10.45 -11.38 -26.92
C LYS A 93 -10.30 -12.52 -25.90
N GLY A 94 -10.49 -12.24 -24.61
CA GLY A 94 -10.43 -13.26 -23.54
C GLY A 94 -9.02 -13.71 -23.14
N HIS A 95 -7.98 -13.02 -23.63
CA HIS A 95 -6.60 -13.22 -23.19
C HIS A 95 -6.29 -12.29 -22.01
N ALA A 96 -5.23 -12.59 -21.26
CA ALA A 96 -4.71 -11.71 -20.22
C ALA A 96 -3.19 -11.59 -20.33
N PHE A 97 -2.69 -10.36 -20.40
CA PHE A 97 -1.25 -10.07 -20.36
C PHE A 97 -0.81 -9.89 -18.91
N CYS A 98 0.08 -10.75 -18.47
CA CYS A 98 0.50 -10.88 -17.09
C CYS A 98 1.97 -10.48 -16.96
N TYR A 99 2.28 -9.61 -16.00
CA TYR A 99 3.63 -9.09 -15.78
C TYR A 99 4.00 -9.14 -14.31
N CYS A 100 5.22 -9.56 -14.00
CA CYS A 100 5.83 -9.34 -12.69
C CYS A 100 6.89 -8.26 -12.78
N PHE A 101 6.91 -7.35 -11.81
CA PHE A 101 7.93 -6.32 -11.66
C PHE A 101 8.54 -6.43 -10.28
N SER A 102 9.82 -6.11 -10.16
CA SER A 102 10.47 -5.98 -8.87
C SER A 102 11.13 -4.61 -8.77
N ALA A 103 11.06 -4.00 -7.60
CA ALA A 103 11.70 -2.73 -7.30
C ALA A 103 12.38 -2.78 -5.94
N ASN A 104 13.60 -2.27 -5.88
CA ASN A 104 14.28 -1.95 -4.64
C ASN A 104 14.30 -0.43 -4.48
N LEU A 105 13.63 0.10 -3.44
CA LEU A 105 13.51 1.54 -3.23
C LEU A 105 14.88 2.24 -3.08
N LYS A 106 15.92 1.52 -2.64
CA LYS A 106 17.29 2.06 -2.53
C LYS A 106 17.94 2.37 -3.88
N GLU A 107 17.41 1.83 -4.98
CA GLU A 107 17.88 2.12 -6.34
C GLU A 107 17.33 3.43 -6.89
N TYR A 108 16.38 4.06 -6.19
CA TYR A 108 15.73 5.30 -6.60
C TYR A 108 16.13 6.45 -5.69
N THR A 109 16.48 7.58 -6.29
CA THR A 109 16.66 8.83 -5.55
C THR A 109 15.31 9.39 -5.11
N ASN A 110 15.30 10.20 -4.04
CA ASN A 110 14.07 10.86 -3.57
C ASN A 110 13.39 11.68 -4.68
N ALA A 111 14.15 12.33 -5.55
CA ALA A 111 13.61 13.09 -6.68
C ALA A 111 12.92 12.18 -7.71
N GLN A 112 13.47 10.99 -7.98
CA GLN A 112 12.82 10.00 -8.86
C GLN A 112 11.54 9.45 -8.23
N ILE A 113 11.57 9.12 -6.93
CA ILE A 113 10.39 8.63 -6.21
C ILE A 113 9.27 9.68 -6.28
N GLN A 114 9.59 10.95 -5.99
CA GLN A 114 8.61 12.03 -6.07
C GLN A 114 8.05 12.20 -7.50
N ALA A 115 8.90 12.13 -8.53
CA ALA A 115 8.44 12.21 -9.92
C ALA A 115 7.48 11.05 -10.27
N TYR A 116 7.72 9.84 -9.76
CA TYR A 116 6.79 8.72 -9.92
C TYR A 116 5.47 8.97 -9.19
N GLU A 117 5.52 9.46 -7.95
CA GLU A 117 4.32 9.80 -7.16
C GLU A 117 3.46 10.87 -7.84
N GLU A 118 4.07 11.87 -8.47
CA GLU A 118 3.39 12.93 -9.21
C GLU A 118 2.79 12.41 -10.53
N ALA A 119 3.45 11.46 -11.21
CA ALA A 119 3.01 10.93 -12.50
C ALA A 119 1.93 9.84 -12.38
N CYS A 120 2.00 9.01 -11.33
CA CYS A 120 1.11 7.87 -11.14
C CYS A 120 0.65 7.80 -9.68
N GLN A 121 -0.45 8.47 -9.38
CA GLN A 121 -1.01 8.44 -8.03
C GLN A 121 -1.79 7.13 -7.80
N PRO A 122 -1.54 6.43 -6.68
CA PRO A 122 -2.39 5.31 -6.27
C PRO A 122 -3.79 5.82 -5.89
N PRO A 123 -4.81 4.94 -5.96
CA PRO A 123 -6.15 5.28 -5.49
C PRO A 123 -6.17 5.79 -4.05
N GLU A 124 -7.20 6.57 -3.72
CA GLU A 124 -7.36 7.16 -2.38
C GLU A 124 -7.52 6.11 -1.27
N HIS A 125 -8.08 4.93 -1.57
CA HIS A 125 -8.26 3.85 -0.58
C HIS A 125 -6.95 3.14 -0.19
N VAL A 126 -5.84 3.42 -0.88
CA VAL A 126 -4.52 2.88 -0.56
C VAL A 126 -3.85 3.80 0.46
N ILE A 127 -3.99 3.49 1.75
CA ILE A 127 -3.63 4.45 2.81
C ILE A 127 -2.17 4.32 3.25
N ASN A 128 -1.59 3.12 3.13
CA ASN A 128 -0.19 2.88 3.50
C ASN A 128 0.80 3.67 2.63
N LEU A 129 1.58 4.58 3.24
CA LEU A 129 2.51 5.48 2.54
C LEU A 129 3.63 4.75 1.78
N GLU A 130 4.17 3.66 2.32
CA GLU A 130 5.19 2.85 1.67
C GLU A 130 4.60 2.19 0.41
N LEU A 131 3.41 1.62 0.53
CA LEU A 131 2.69 1.01 -0.57
C LEU A 131 2.30 2.01 -1.65
N ARG A 132 1.93 3.24 -1.26
CA ARG A 132 1.63 4.32 -2.20
C ARG A 132 2.85 4.65 -3.08
N LYS A 133 4.02 4.82 -2.45
CA LYS A 133 5.30 5.05 -3.16
C LYS A 133 5.64 3.90 -4.10
N VAL A 134 5.55 2.68 -3.59
CA VAL A 134 5.88 1.46 -4.32
C VAL A 134 4.94 1.27 -5.52
N TYR A 135 3.64 1.52 -5.34
CA TYR A 135 2.66 1.48 -6.41
C TYR A 135 3.05 2.44 -7.54
N SER A 136 3.34 3.71 -7.21
CA SER A 136 3.69 4.73 -8.21
C SER A 136 4.90 4.33 -9.06
N ILE A 137 5.89 3.69 -8.43
CA ILE A 137 7.07 3.17 -9.14
C ILE A 137 6.67 1.97 -9.99
N LEU A 138 6.12 0.91 -9.39
CA LEU A 138 5.84 -0.37 -10.05
C LEU A 138 4.83 -0.23 -11.21
N ALA A 139 3.81 0.61 -11.04
CA ALA A 139 2.82 0.88 -12.08
C ALA A 139 3.38 1.72 -13.26
N SER A 140 4.51 2.40 -13.05
CA SER A 140 5.15 3.25 -14.06
C SER A 140 6.36 2.58 -14.73
N LEU A 141 6.71 1.36 -14.34
CA LEU A 141 7.81 0.63 -14.98
C LEU A 141 7.42 0.22 -16.39
N ASP A 142 8.37 0.41 -17.31
CA ASP A 142 8.25 -0.09 -18.68
C ASP A 142 8.06 -1.61 -18.67
N LEU A 143 7.13 -2.13 -19.47
CA LEU A 143 6.86 -3.57 -19.60
C LEU A 143 8.14 -4.38 -19.95
N SER A 144 9.11 -3.75 -20.62
CA SER A 144 10.44 -4.32 -20.89
C SER A 144 11.30 -4.59 -19.65
N LYS A 145 10.95 -4.01 -18.50
CA LYS A 145 11.58 -4.26 -17.19
C LYS A 145 10.91 -5.37 -16.38
N ALA A 146 9.81 -5.95 -16.88
CA ALA A 146 9.14 -7.04 -16.18
C ALA A 146 10.09 -8.25 -16.04
N THR A 147 10.18 -8.79 -14.82
CA THR A 147 10.97 -9.95 -14.44
C THR A 147 10.34 -11.27 -14.92
N ASP A 148 9.02 -11.28 -15.10
CA ASP A 148 8.26 -12.37 -15.74
C ASP A 148 7.19 -11.75 -16.66
N ARG A 149 6.96 -12.39 -17.82
CA ARG A 149 5.92 -12.01 -18.78
C ARG A 149 5.19 -13.25 -19.24
N TYR A 150 3.87 -13.22 -19.18
CA TYR A 150 3.03 -14.35 -19.56
C TYR A 150 1.77 -13.87 -20.27
N VAL A 151 1.31 -14.65 -21.25
CA VAL A 151 0.02 -14.41 -21.90
C VAL A 151 -0.87 -15.60 -21.57
N ALA A 152 -1.86 -15.35 -20.72
CA ALA A 152 -2.89 -16.34 -20.42
C ALA A 152 -3.92 -16.35 -21.56
N ALA A 153 -4.17 -17.51 -22.16
CA ALA A 153 -5.12 -17.63 -23.27
C ALA A 153 -6.58 -17.75 -22.78
N ASN A 154 -6.76 -18.03 -21.49
CA ASN A 154 -8.05 -18.19 -20.84
C ASN A 154 -7.90 -17.98 -19.31
N GLN A 155 -9.02 -18.11 -18.58
CA GLN A 155 -9.03 -17.93 -17.13
C GLN A 155 -8.21 -18.98 -16.38
N GLU A 156 -8.18 -20.23 -16.85
CA GLU A 156 -7.43 -21.32 -16.20
C GLU A 156 -5.92 -21.05 -16.25
N ASP A 157 -5.42 -20.60 -17.41
CA ASP A 157 -4.02 -20.21 -17.59
C ASP A 157 -3.64 -19.03 -16.69
N LEU A 158 -4.55 -18.07 -16.50
CA LEU A 158 -4.35 -16.92 -15.61
C LEU A 158 -4.23 -17.37 -14.16
N GLU A 159 -5.15 -18.21 -13.70
CA GLU A 159 -5.12 -18.74 -12.32
C GLU A 159 -3.87 -19.58 -12.07
N LEU A 160 -3.41 -20.35 -13.07
CA LEU A 160 -2.15 -21.09 -12.97
C LEU A 160 -0.94 -20.16 -12.81
N TRP A 161 -0.91 -19.06 -13.57
CA TRP A 161 0.15 -18.06 -13.47
C TRP A 161 0.13 -17.33 -12.11
N LEU A 162 -1.04 -16.91 -11.64
CA LEU A 162 -1.21 -16.30 -10.32
C LEU A 162 -0.72 -17.24 -9.21
N LYS A 163 -1.09 -18.52 -9.29
CA LYS A 163 -0.63 -19.54 -8.35
C LYS A 163 0.89 -19.73 -8.39
N LYS A 164 1.51 -19.70 -9.58
CA LYS A 164 2.98 -19.74 -9.75
C LYS A 164 3.67 -18.54 -9.07
N CYS A 165 3.03 -17.37 -9.09
CA CYS A 165 3.51 -16.18 -8.37
C CYS A 165 3.33 -16.29 -6.84
N GLY A 166 2.55 -17.27 -6.36
CA GLY A 166 2.18 -17.42 -4.96
C GLY A 166 0.96 -16.59 -4.55
N ILE A 167 0.21 -16.06 -5.51
CA ILE A 167 -1.03 -15.31 -5.27
C ILE A 167 -2.16 -16.33 -5.10
N GLN A 168 -2.78 -16.34 -3.92
CA GLN A 168 -3.98 -17.14 -3.66
C GLN A 168 -5.18 -16.20 -3.66
N ARG A 169 -6.07 -16.34 -4.64
CA ARG A 169 -7.39 -15.73 -4.57
C ARG A 169 -8.22 -16.55 -3.59
N GLU A 170 -8.56 -15.99 -2.43
CA GLU A 170 -9.61 -16.58 -1.61
C GLU A 170 -10.88 -16.65 -2.46
N ALA A 171 -11.51 -17.82 -2.51
CA ALA A 171 -12.80 -17.99 -3.18
C ALA A 171 -13.81 -17.06 -2.49
N ARG A 172 -14.16 -15.96 -3.17
CA ARG A 172 -15.26 -15.07 -2.75
C ARG A 172 -16.60 -15.74 -2.94
#